data_AF-A0A256ZIW5-F1
#
_entry.id   AF-A0A256ZIW5-F1
#
_cell.length_a   1.000
_cell.length_b   1.000
_cell.length_c   1.000
_cell.angle_alpha   90.00
_cell.angle_beta   90.00
_cell.angle_gamma   90.00
#
_symmetry.space_group_name_H-M   'P 1'
#
loop_
_entity.id
_entity.type
_entity.pdbx_description
1 polymer ?
#
loop_
_entity_poly.entity_id
_entity_poly.type
_entity_poly.pdbx_seq_one_letter_code
_entity_poly.pdbx_strand_id
1 'polypeptide(L)'
;MVALNNEDSKALDIGRFIIDKYREIYGFMILAKNIPGSFYSILETFAKNKLNITKVKPENIVEELRNNNNVLSIKSIEPVIEGIIVDTIHFPLTIGGRRAIVLRKPIFEALIKGFREKFGSVSEAFLYYIGYEIGKEALKSHYQMSVNKNSEELVRLSEALFKAVGWGRLRILEYSSSDCFAIAIVEKSFECELAGKTNKPYSQFIRGALAGWFSEMTGKKCSAEETKCIAKGDPYCEFHIKPAVLSPTPLT
;
A
#
# COMPACT_ATOMS: atom_id res chain seq x y z
N MET A 1 -1.58 4.79 31.90
CA MET A 1 -0.54 5.78 31.57
C MET A 1 0.22 5.24 30.37
N VAL A 2 -0.19 5.62 29.15
CA VAL A 2 0.39 5.12 27.90
C VAL A 2 1.46 6.10 27.47
N ALA A 3 2.69 5.62 27.36
CA ALA A 3 3.84 6.41 26.92
C ALA A 3 3.59 7.01 25.54
N LEU A 4 3.78 8.33 25.43
CA LEU A 4 3.92 9.06 24.19
C LEU A 4 5.24 8.63 23.53
N ASN A 5 5.21 7.56 22.73
CA ASN A 5 6.36 7.15 21.93
C ASN A 5 6.25 7.75 20.51
N ASN A 6 7.28 8.52 20.15
CA ASN A 6 7.66 9.06 18.82
C ASN A 6 6.58 9.06 17.72
N GLU A 7 6.07 10.25 17.41
CA GLU A 7 5.04 10.48 16.38
C GLU A 7 5.47 10.11 14.95
N ASP A 8 6.76 9.91 14.67
CA ASP A 8 7.29 9.72 13.31
C ASP A 8 7.13 8.32 12.68
N SER A 9 6.41 7.39 13.31
CA SER A 9 6.29 6.02 12.76
C SER A 9 5.01 5.25 13.04
N LYS A 10 3.90 5.91 13.40
CA LYS A 10 2.61 5.21 13.48
C LYS A 10 2.20 4.77 12.08
N ALA A 11 2.03 3.46 11.88
CA ALA A 11 1.49 2.93 10.64
C ALA A 11 0.10 3.51 10.41
N LEU A 12 -0.20 3.92 9.18
CA LEU A 12 -1.54 4.30 8.79
C LEU A 12 -2.38 3.01 8.76
N ASP A 13 -3.29 2.86 9.72
CA ASP A 13 -4.36 1.90 9.58
C ASP A 13 -5.30 2.44 8.51
N ILE A 14 -5.42 1.73 7.38
CA ILE A 14 -6.39 2.11 6.35
C ILE A 14 -7.75 1.88 7.00
N GLY A 15 -8.38 2.98 7.45
CA GLY A 15 -9.54 3.03 8.36
C GLY A 15 -10.85 2.42 7.86
N ARG A 16 -10.78 1.36 7.07
CA ARG A 16 -11.89 0.52 6.66
C ARG A 16 -12.19 -0.59 7.65
N PHE A 17 -11.32 -0.83 8.63
CA PHE A 17 -11.53 -1.83 9.67
C PHE A 17 -11.24 -1.18 11.01
N ILE A 18 -12.15 -1.33 11.96
CA ILE A 18 -11.88 -0.99 13.36
C ILE A 18 -12.13 -2.26 14.17
N ILE A 19 -11.12 -2.65 14.93
CA ILE A 19 -11.15 -3.85 15.77
C ILE A 19 -10.91 -3.43 17.22
N ASP A 20 -11.89 -3.68 18.07
CA ASP A 20 -11.78 -3.53 19.52
C ASP A 20 -12.52 -4.67 20.20
N LYS A 21 -11.76 -5.59 20.80
CA LYS A 21 -12.32 -6.82 21.39
C LYS A 21 -13.01 -6.59 22.74
N TYR A 22 -12.89 -5.39 23.31
CA TYR A 22 -13.36 -5.10 24.67
C TYR A 22 -14.70 -4.36 24.69
N ARG A 23 -15.20 -3.96 23.52
CA ARG A 23 -16.46 -3.23 23.39
C ARG A 23 -17.08 -3.44 22.02
N GLU A 24 -18.38 -3.33 21.99
CA GLU A 24 -19.12 -3.16 20.76
C GLU A 24 -18.81 -1.77 20.17
N ILE A 25 -18.70 -1.71 18.84
CA ILE A 25 -18.35 -0.49 18.11
C ILE A 25 -19.45 -0.24 17.10
N TYR A 26 -19.89 1.00 16.95
CA TYR A 26 -20.78 1.42 15.87
C TYR A 26 -20.12 2.52 15.04
N GLY A 27 -20.37 2.50 13.72
CA GLY A 27 -19.77 3.43 12.77
C GLY A 27 -20.83 4.24 12.04
N PHE A 28 -20.51 5.48 11.68
CA PHE A 28 -21.37 6.31 10.86
C PHE A 28 -20.56 6.94 9.74
N MET A 29 -21.14 6.94 8.54
CA MET A 29 -20.65 7.73 7.42
C MET A 29 -21.57 8.93 7.24
N ILE A 30 -21.01 10.13 7.29
CA ILE A 30 -21.76 11.39 7.13
C ILE A 30 -21.20 12.11 5.91
N LEU A 31 -22.07 12.35 4.92
CA LEU A 31 -21.79 13.31 3.85
C LEU A 31 -22.43 14.64 4.24
N ALA A 32 -21.65 15.70 4.31
CA ALA A 32 -22.10 17.01 4.75
C ALA A 32 -21.84 18.10 3.70
N LYS A 33 -22.60 19.19 3.76
CA LYS A 33 -22.35 20.39 2.96
C LYS A 33 -20.98 20.99 3.34
N ASN A 34 -20.22 21.44 2.35
CA ASN A 34 -18.96 22.14 2.60
C ASN A 34 -19.21 23.65 2.78
N ILE A 35 -19.84 24.02 3.89
CA ILE A 35 -20.11 25.42 4.26
C ILE A 35 -19.71 25.69 5.73
N PRO A 36 -19.31 26.92 6.09
CA PRO A 36 -19.00 27.28 7.46
C PRO A 36 -20.11 26.88 8.43
N GLY A 37 -19.74 26.27 9.56
CA GLY A 37 -20.69 25.80 10.58
C GLY A 37 -21.24 24.38 10.39
N SER A 38 -21.01 23.72 9.25
CA SER A 38 -21.48 22.34 9.03
C SER A 38 -20.91 21.36 10.05
N PHE A 39 -19.60 21.45 10.31
CA PHE A 39 -18.93 20.60 11.29
C PHE A 39 -19.40 20.90 12.72
N TYR A 40 -19.53 22.19 13.08
CA TYR A 40 -20.08 22.60 14.38
C TYR A 40 -21.48 22.02 14.60
N SER A 41 -22.36 22.13 13.60
CA SER A 41 -23.72 21.62 13.68
C SER A 41 -23.78 20.10 13.89
N ILE A 42 -22.92 19.34 13.20
CA ILE A 42 -22.81 17.88 13.38
C ILE A 42 -22.29 17.54 14.79
N LEU A 43 -21.23 18.23 15.23
CA LEU A 43 -20.65 18.02 16.56
C LEU A 43 -21.60 18.45 17.68
N GLU A 44 -22.47 19.43 17.44
CA GLU A 44 -23.50 19.84 18.40
C GLU A 44 -24.52 18.71 18.62
N THR A 45 -24.97 18.03 17.55
CA THR A 45 -25.81 16.82 17.66
C THR A 45 -25.09 15.73 18.45
N PHE A 46 -23.79 15.53 18.22
CA PHE A 46 -23.01 14.56 19.01
C PHE A 46 -22.92 14.95 20.49
N ALA A 47 -22.62 16.21 20.79
CA ALA A 47 -22.52 16.72 22.15
C ALA A 47 -23.86 16.59 22.90
N LYS A 48 -24.97 16.98 22.26
CA LYS A 48 -26.34 16.85 22.81
C LYS A 48 -26.68 15.40 23.18
N ASN A 49 -26.30 14.45 22.32
CA ASN A 49 -26.52 13.03 22.55
C ASN A 49 -25.47 12.36 23.43
N LYS A 50 -24.55 13.14 24.02
CA LYS A 50 -23.44 12.65 24.85
C LYS A 50 -22.62 11.56 24.15
N LEU A 51 -22.46 11.69 22.82
CA LEU A 51 -21.58 10.84 22.03
C LEU A 51 -20.14 11.06 22.47
N ASN A 52 -19.67 10.17 23.33
CA ASN A 52 -18.26 9.88 23.49
C ASN A 52 -17.95 8.75 22.51
N ILE A 53 -16.77 8.79 21.86
CA ILE A 53 -16.20 7.77 20.95
C ILE A 53 -16.12 6.36 21.58
N THR A 54 -16.64 6.17 22.80
CA THR A 54 -16.52 4.95 23.60
C THR A 54 -17.79 4.20 23.97
N LYS A 55 -19.01 4.73 23.79
CA LYS A 55 -20.23 3.99 24.22
C LYS A 55 -21.54 4.63 23.74
N VAL A 56 -22.14 4.20 22.62
CA VAL A 56 -23.53 4.58 22.29
C VAL A 56 -24.25 3.54 21.42
N LYS A 57 -25.58 3.45 21.60
CA LYS A 57 -26.55 2.80 20.70
C LYS A 57 -26.93 3.75 19.54
N PRO A 58 -26.67 3.39 18.28
CA PRO A 58 -26.59 4.32 17.14
C PRO A 58 -27.91 4.94 16.68
N GLU A 59 -29.07 4.40 17.06
CA GLU A 59 -30.33 4.66 16.35
C GLU A 59 -30.82 6.10 16.50
N ASN A 60 -30.78 6.65 17.72
CA ASN A 60 -31.28 8.01 18.00
C ASN A 60 -30.46 9.11 17.29
N ILE A 61 -29.16 8.87 17.08
CA ILE A 61 -28.27 9.84 16.44
C ILE A 61 -28.49 9.88 14.93
N VAL A 62 -28.77 8.72 14.33
CA VAL A 62 -28.97 8.63 12.88
C VAL A 62 -30.18 9.46 12.46
N GLU A 63 -31.27 9.41 13.22
CA GLU A 63 -32.46 10.21 12.94
C GLU A 63 -32.21 11.71 13.11
N GLU A 64 -31.56 12.13 14.18
CA GLU A 64 -31.28 13.56 14.41
C GLU A 64 -30.35 14.13 13.33
N LEU A 65 -29.29 13.39 12.98
CA LEU A 65 -28.39 13.80 11.90
C LEU A 65 -29.07 13.78 10.54
N ARG A 66 -30.02 12.89 10.29
CA ARG A 66 -30.81 12.89 9.05
C ARG A 66 -31.66 14.15 8.91
N ASN A 67 -32.11 14.73 10.02
CA ASN A 67 -32.87 15.98 10.06
C ASN A 67 -31.99 17.24 10.07
N ASN A 68 -30.66 17.09 10.12
CA ASN A 68 -29.73 18.20 10.10
C ASN A 68 -29.59 18.75 8.66
N ASN A 69 -29.95 20.01 8.45
CA ASN A 69 -29.90 20.67 7.13
C ASN A 69 -28.50 20.69 6.48
N ASN A 70 -27.43 20.52 7.27
CA ASN A 70 -26.06 20.47 6.79
C ASN A 70 -25.59 19.05 6.45
N VAL A 71 -26.37 18.02 6.78
CA VAL A 71 -26.13 16.63 6.42
C VAL A 71 -26.86 16.31 5.11
N LEU A 72 -26.12 15.83 4.12
CA LEU A 72 -26.65 15.40 2.82
C LEU A 72 -27.07 13.93 2.85
N SER A 73 -26.31 13.08 3.53
CA SER A 73 -26.68 11.68 3.76
C SER A 73 -25.96 11.11 4.96
N ILE A 74 -26.59 10.11 5.58
CA ILE A 74 -26.02 9.34 6.67
C ILE A 74 -26.26 7.84 6.42
N LYS A 75 -25.24 7.02 6.68
CA LYS A 75 -25.36 5.56 6.69
C LYS A 75 -24.73 5.03 7.98
N SER A 76 -25.42 4.10 8.66
CA SER A 76 -24.82 3.32 9.73
C SER A 76 -23.95 2.22 9.14
N ILE A 77 -22.84 1.93 9.81
CA ILE A 77 -22.02 0.76 9.55
C ILE A 77 -22.13 -0.10 10.80
N GLU A 78 -22.94 -1.14 10.69
CA GLU A 78 -23.13 -2.10 11.76
C GLU A 78 -21.85 -2.95 11.96
N PRO A 79 -21.58 -3.43 13.19
CA PRO A 79 -20.61 -4.49 13.41
C PRO A 79 -20.88 -5.67 12.46
N VAL A 80 -19.83 -6.17 11.81
CA VAL A 80 -19.93 -7.45 11.09
C VAL A 80 -19.99 -8.60 12.10
N ILE A 81 -19.23 -8.46 13.18
CA ILE A 81 -19.31 -9.27 14.41
C ILE A 81 -18.98 -8.35 15.59
N GLU A 82 -19.26 -8.80 16.82
CA GLU A 82 -18.95 -8.03 18.02
C GLU A 82 -17.49 -7.54 18.02
N GLY A 83 -17.33 -6.23 18.24
CA GLY A 83 -16.02 -5.58 18.28
C GLY A 83 -15.34 -5.38 16.92
N ILE A 84 -15.99 -5.69 15.79
CA ILE A 84 -15.43 -5.50 14.45
C ILE A 84 -16.41 -4.79 13.52
N ILE A 85 -16.01 -3.61 13.06
CA ILE A 85 -16.67 -2.92 11.95
C ILE A 85 -15.83 -3.03 10.69
N VAL A 86 -16.50 -3.24 9.56
CA VAL A 86 -15.91 -3.19 8.24
C VAL A 86 -16.66 -2.19 7.36
N ASP A 87 -15.94 -1.21 6.83
CA ASP A 87 -16.48 -0.31 5.82
C ASP A 87 -16.66 -1.06 4.50
N THR A 88 -17.88 -1.50 4.25
CA THR A 88 -18.34 -2.09 2.99
C THR A 88 -19.05 -1.09 2.09
N ILE A 89 -19.31 0.12 2.59
CA ILE A 89 -20.07 1.16 1.88
C ILE A 89 -19.22 1.78 0.77
N HIS A 90 -17.94 2.03 1.03
CA HIS A 90 -17.01 2.61 0.04
C HIS A 90 -16.40 1.53 -0.88
N PHE A 91 -17.25 0.74 -1.52
CA PHE A 91 -16.84 -0.24 -2.53
C PHE A 91 -17.02 0.32 -3.95
N PRO A 92 -16.04 0.13 -4.86
CA PRO A 92 -14.72 -0.47 -4.64
C PRO A 92 -13.71 0.52 -4.01
N LEU A 93 -12.66 0.00 -3.39
CA LEU A 93 -11.48 0.82 -3.07
C LEU A 93 -10.83 1.29 -4.37
N THR A 94 -10.39 2.54 -4.43
CA THR A 94 -9.67 3.09 -5.59
C THR A 94 -8.43 3.88 -5.18
N ILE A 95 -7.38 3.84 -6.01
CA ILE A 95 -6.20 4.71 -5.94
C ILE A 95 -6.03 5.35 -7.31
N GLY A 96 -5.95 6.69 -7.38
CA GLY A 96 -5.80 7.41 -8.65
C GLY A 96 -6.92 7.14 -9.66
N GLY A 97 -8.16 6.93 -9.19
CA GLY A 97 -9.31 6.60 -10.03
C GLY A 97 -9.37 5.15 -10.54
N ARG A 98 -8.40 4.30 -10.20
CA ARG A 98 -8.36 2.88 -10.55
C ARG A 98 -8.68 2.00 -9.35
N ARG A 99 -9.34 0.87 -9.58
CA ARG A 99 -9.65 -0.10 -8.51
C ARG A 99 -8.36 -0.59 -7.84
N ALA A 100 -8.35 -0.54 -6.52
CA ALA A 100 -7.28 -1.07 -5.68
C ALA A 100 -7.76 -2.32 -4.93
N ILE A 101 -6.81 -3.22 -4.65
CA ILE A 101 -7.04 -4.45 -3.91
C ILE A 101 -6.04 -4.46 -2.75
N VAL A 102 -6.55 -4.63 -1.53
CA VAL A 102 -5.70 -4.75 -0.34
C VAL A 102 -5.37 -6.22 -0.13
N LEU A 103 -4.10 -6.58 -0.26
CA LEU A 103 -3.58 -7.87 0.16
C LEU A 103 -2.90 -7.71 1.52
N ARG A 104 -3.47 -8.33 2.56
CA ARG A 104 -2.92 -8.26 3.91
C ARG A 104 -1.68 -9.14 4.04
N LYS A 105 -0.83 -8.84 5.02
CA LYS A 105 0.41 -9.58 5.31
C LYS A 105 0.27 -11.13 5.25
N PRO A 106 -0.77 -11.77 5.84
CA PRO A 106 -0.91 -13.24 5.77
C PRO A 106 -1.09 -13.78 4.34
N ILE A 107 -1.68 -13.00 3.43
CA ILE A 107 -1.84 -13.40 2.03
C ILE A 107 -0.48 -13.37 1.33
N PHE A 108 0.33 -12.35 1.57
CA PHE A 108 1.69 -12.29 1.05
C PHE A 108 2.61 -13.35 1.67
N GLU A 109 2.43 -13.70 2.95
CA GLU A 109 3.13 -14.83 3.56
C GLU A 109 2.86 -16.14 2.80
N ALA A 110 1.59 -16.43 2.50
CA ALA A 110 1.23 -17.61 1.72
C ALA A 110 1.79 -17.54 0.27
N LEU A 111 1.63 -16.39 -0.40
CA LEU A 111 2.02 -16.22 -1.80
C LEU A 111 3.53 -16.23 -2.03
N ILE A 112 4.31 -15.67 -1.11
CA ILE A 112 5.76 -15.55 -1.26
C ILE A 112 6.46 -16.70 -0.53
N LYS A 113 6.28 -16.81 0.79
CA LYS A 113 7.00 -17.80 1.60
C LYS A 113 6.47 -19.20 1.35
N GLY A 114 5.15 -19.41 1.42
CA GLY A 114 4.54 -20.72 1.17
C GLY A 114 4.81 -21.25 -0.25
N PHE A 115 4.83 -20.36 -1.24
CA PHE A 115 5.16 -20.76 -2.62
C PHE A 115 6.64 -21.17 -2.78
N ARG A 116 7.56 -20.47 -2.12
CA ARG A 116 8.98 -20.84 -2.08
C ARG A 116 9.22 -22.18 -1.39
N GLU A 117 8.57 -22.39 -0.25
CA GLU A 117 8.67 -23.67 0.49
C GLU A 117 8.24 -24.85 -0.37
N LYS A 118 7.23 -24.66 -1.22
CA LYS A 118 6.70 -25.73 -2.08
C LYS A 118 7.47 -25.95 -3.38
N PHE A 119 8.03 -24.89 -3.99
CA PHE A 119 8.59 -24.97 -5.35
C PHE A 119 10.05 -24.47 -5.48
N GLY A 120 10.70 -24.09 -4.38
CA GLY A 120 12.12 -23.74 -4.36
C GLY A 120 12.51 -22.64 -5.36
N SER A 121 13.56 -22.88 -6.14
CA SER A 121 14.09 -21.91 -7.12
C SER A 121 13.13 -21.55 -8.26
N VAL A 122 12.17 -22.43 -8.59
CA VAL A 122 11.13 -22.11 -9.58
C VAL A 122 10.28 -20.94 -9.09
N SER A 123 9.91 -20.95 -7.80
CA SER A 123 9.19 -19.84 -7.17
C SER A 123 9.93 -18.51 -7.32
N GLU A 124 11.25 -18.51 -7.15
CA GLU A 124 12.08 -17.30 -7.26
C GLU A 124 12.01 -16.67 -8.66
N ALA A 125 12.09 -17.49 -9.71
CA ALA A 125 11.94 -17.01 -11.09
C ALA A 125 10.54 -16.46 -11.34
N PHE A 126 9.49 -17.19 -10.89
CA PHE A 126 8.10 -16.73 -11.04
C PHE A 126 7.84 -15.41 -10.31
N LEU A 127 8.29 -15.28 -9.06
CA LEU A 127 8.15 -14.04 -8.28
C LEU A 127 8.84 -12.87 -8.98
N TYR A 128 10.03 -13.08 -9.55
CA TYR A 128 10.72 -12.06 -10.34
C TYR A 128 9.91 -11.63 -11.56
N TYR A 129 9.38 -12.57 -12.36
CA TYR A 129 8.60 -12.22 -13.55
C TYR A 129 7.25 -11.57 -13.22
N ILE A 130 6.57 -12.04 -12.17
CA ILE A 130 5.35 -11.39 -11.66
C ILE A 130 5.67 -9.94 -11.26
N GLY A 131 6.74 -9.74 -10.49
CA GLY A 131 7.23 -8.41 -10.14
C GLY A 131 7.50 -7.57 -11.38
N TYR A 132 8.22 -8.12 -12.36
CA TYR A 132 8.57 -7.42 -13.61
C TYR A 132 7.36 -6.89 -14.38
N GLU A 133 6.34 -7.71 -14.59
CA GLU A 133 5.13 -7.22 -15.27
C GLU A 133 4.35 -6.21 -14.42
N ILE A 134 4.30 -6.40 -13.10
CA ILE A 134 3.71 -5.41 -12.19
C ILE A 134 4.45 -4.07 -12.25
N GLY A 135 5.79 -4.10 -12.33
CA GLY A 135 6.62 -2.90 -12.46
C GLY A 135 6.32 -2.09 -13.71
N LYS A 136 6.16 -2.77 -14.85
CA LYS A 136 5.78 -2.13 -16.12
C LYS A 136 4.41 -1.47 -16.03
N GLU A 137 3.41 -2.21 -15.54
CA GLU A 137 2.06 -1.67 -15.37
C GLU A 137 2.00 -0.54 -14.33
N ALA A 138 2.82 -0.60 -13.29
CA ALA A 138 2.95 0.47 -12.31
C ALA A 138 3.45 1.76 -12.97
N LEU A 139 4.49 1.72 -13.82
CA LEU A 139 4.93 2.93 -14.53
C LEU A 139 3.83 3.49 -15.43
N LYS A 140 3.12 2.65 -16.19
CA LYS A 140 2.00 3.10 -17.03
C LYS A 140 0.92 3.79 -16.20
N SER A 141 0.60 3.25 -15.02
CA SER A 141 -0.34 3.86 -14.09
C SER A 141 0.19 5.20 -13.54
N HIS A 142 1.46 5.26 -13.14
CA HIS A 142 2.10 6.49 -12.65
C HIS A 142 2.09 7.57 -13.74
N TYR A 143 2.33 7.20 -14.99
CA TYR A 143 2.28 8.11 -16.15
C TYR A 143 0.89 8.73 -16.37
N GLN A 144 -0.18 7.99 -16.07
CA GLN A 144 -1.55 8.51 -16.15
C GLN A 144 -1.90 9.43 -14.98
N MET A 145 -1.28 9.22 -13.81
CA MET A 145 -1.47 10.04 -12.62
C MET A 145 -0.61 11.31 -12.63
N SER A 146 0.52 11.29 -13.33
CA SER A 146 1.47 12.39 -13.41
C SER A 146 0.98 13.51 -14.34
N VAL A 147 1.19 14.75 -13.93
CA VAL A 147 0.84 15.94 -14.70
C VAL A 147 1.89 16.21 -15.77
N ASN A 148 3.18 16.27 -15.40
CA ASN A 148 4.24 16.66 -16.33
C ASN A 148 4.85 15.46 -17.06
N LYS A 149 4.60 14.23 -16.60
CA LYS A 149 5.01 12.97 -17.27
C LYS A 149 6.52 12.84 -17.52
N ASN A 150 7.32 13.63 -16.82
CA ASN A 150 8.78 13.57 -16.87
C ASN A 150 9.30 12.50 -15.89
N SER A 151 10.53 12.04 -16.10
CA SER A 151 11.10 10.94 -15.32
C SER A 151 11.25 11.27 -13.83
N GLU A 152 11.59 12.52 -13.49
CA GLU A 152 11.74 12.95 -12.10
C GLU A 152 10.43 12.87 -11.31
N GLU A 153 9.32 13.34 -11.89
CA GLU A 153 8.00 13.25 -11.28
C GLU A 153 7.54 11.79 -11.12
N LEU A 154 7.82 10.94 -12.13
CA LEU A 154 7.47 9.53 -12.10
C LEU A 154 8.26 8.76 -11.03
N VAL A 155 9.54 9.08 -10.86
CA VAL A 155 10.39 8.53 -9.78
C VAL A 155 9.83 8.93 -8.42
N ARG A 156 9.58 10.24 -8.20
CA ARG A 156 9.02 10.75 -6.94
C ARG A 156 7.66 10.11 -6.63
N LEU A 157 6.79 9.97 -7.63
CA LEU A 157 5.48 9.33 -7.47
C LEU A 157 5.63 7.84 -7.14
N SER A 158 6.58 7.15 -7.78
CA SER A 158 6.87 5.75 -7.49
C SER A 158 7.33 5.55 -6.05
N GLU A 159 8.27 6.35 -5.56
CA GLU A 159 8.73 6.31 -4.16
C GLU A 159 7.59 6.54 -3.16
N ALA A 160 6.76 7.57 -3.42
CA ALA A 160 5.63 7.91 -2.58
C ALA A 160 4.58 6.78 -2.53
N LEU A 161 4.23 6.22 -3.70
CA LEU A 161 3.26 5.12 -3.78
C LEU A 161 3.80 3.83 -3.17
N PHE A 162 5.07 3.49 -3.42
CA PHE A 162 5.74 2.31 -2.83
C PHE A 162 5.64 2.34 -1.30
N LYS A 163 5.84 3.51 -0.70
CA LYS A 163 5.65 3.75 0.74
C LYS A 163 4.17 3.70 1.14
N ALA A 164 3.31 4.40 0.41
CA ALA A 164 1.89 4.53 0.76
C ALA A 164 1.14 3.18 0.74
N VAL A 165 1.50 2.28 -0.18
CA VAL A 165 0.89 0.94 -0.29
C VAL A 165 1.59 -0.12 0.57
N GLY A 166 2.61 0.28 1.35
CA GLY A 166 3.23 -0.56 2.36
C GLY A 166 4.28 -1.56 1.86
N TRP A 167 4.87 -1.35 0.68
CA TRP A 167 5.93 -2.24 0.19
C TRP A 167 7.30 -1.99 0.85
N GLY A 168 7.50 -0.79 1.39
CA GLY A 168 8.73 -0.37 2.06
C GLY A 168 9.01 1.11 1.82
N ARG A 169 10.22 1.57 2.14
CA ARG A 169 10.68 2.93 1.81
C ARG A 169 11.68 2.85 0.67
N LEU A 170 11.19 3.07 -0.54
CA LEU A 170 12.02 3.13 -1.74
C LEU A 170 12.71 4.50 -1.84
N ARG A 171 13.99 4.49 -2.21
CA ARG A 171 14.75 5.66 -2.65
C ARG A 171 15.56 5.29 -3.90
N ILE A 172 15.36 5.99 -5.00
CA ILE A 172 16.16 5.87 -6.22
C ILE A 172 17.26 6.92 -6.13
N LEU A 173 18.49 6.48 -5.89
CA LEU A 173 19.63 7.37 -5.66
C LEU A 173 20.15 7.98 -6.95
N GLU A 174 20.25 7.14 -7.98
CA GLU A 174 20.76 7.48 -9.30
C GLU A 174 19.97 6.71 -10.34
N TYR A 175 19.71 7.32 -11.50
CA TYR A 175 19.09 6.64 -12.64
C TYR A 175 19.35 7.34 -13.97
N SER A 176 19.22 6.57 -15.06
CA SER A 176 19.06 7.09 -16.41
C SER A 176 17.63 6.87 -16.90
N SER A 177 17.04 7.88 -17.54
CA SER A 177 15.74 7.75 -18.20
C SER A 177 15.84 7.16 -19.60
N SER A 178 17.04 7.07 -20.17
CA SER A 178 17.29 6.54 -21.52
C SER A 178 17.95 5.17 -21.53
N ASP A 179 18.67 4.81 -20.45
CA ASP A 179 19.48 3.61 -20.36
C ASP A 179 19.09 2.78 -19.15
N CYS A 180 19.29 1.46 -19.24
CA CYS A 180 19.07 0.57 -18.10
C CYS A 180 20.16 0.79 -17.06
N PHE A 181 20.05 1.85 -16.28
CA PHE A 181 20.91 2.17 -15.15
C PHE A 181 20.07 2.81 -14.05
N ALA A 182 20.10 2.20 -12.87
CA ALA A 182 19.62 2.83 -11.64
C ALA A 182 20.19 2.14 -10.41
N ILE A 183 20.32 2.89 -9.31
CA ILE A 183 20.64 2.38 -7.99
C ILE A 183 19.47 2.72 -7.06
N ALA A 184 18.80 1.68 -6.55
CA ALA A 184 17.64 1.82 -5.70
C ALA A 184 17.88 1.17 -4.33
N ILE A 185 17.47 1.86 -3.26
CA ILE A 185 17.47 1.35 -1.89
C ILE A 185 16.04 1.12 -1.44
N VAL A 186 15.79 0.00 -0.78
CA VAL A 186 14.53 -0.28 -0.09
C VAL A 186 14.78 -0.60 1.38
N GLU A 187 14.27 0.24 2.26
CA GLU A 187 14.24 -0.01 3.71
C GLU A 187 12.87 -0.61 4.09
N LYS A 188 12.82 -1.41 5.17
CA LYS A 188 11.58 -2.05 5.64
C LYS A 188 10.81 -2.74 4.51
N SER A 189 11.55 -3.49 3.68
CA SER A 189 11.01 -4.26 2.56
C SER A 189 10.01 -5.29 3.08
N PHE A 190 8.75 -5.20 2.65
CA PHE A 190 7.72 -6.14 3.08
C PHE A 190 8.13 -7.58 2.74
N GLU A 191 8.70 -7.81 1.55
CA GLU A 191 9.11 -9.14 1.08
C GLU A 191 10.21 -9.74 1.96
N CYS A 192 11.20 -8.94 2.37
CA CYS A 192 12.27 -9.40 3.27
C CYS A 192 11.76 -9.66 4.69
N GLU A 193 10.84 -8.83 5.19
CA GLU A 193 10.25 -9.03 6.52
C GLU A 193 9.50 -10.36 6.64
N LEU A 194 9.02 -10.93 5.52
CA LEU A 194 8.41 -12.27 5.50
C LEU A 194 9.41 -13.42 5.57
N ALA A 195 10.66 -13.19 5.12
CA ALA A 195 11.66 -14.23 4.99
C ALA A 195 12.24 -14.70 6.34
N GLY A 196 12.39 -13.77 7.29
CA GLY A 196 13.31 -13.96 8.41
C GLY A 196 14.78 -13.82 7.95
N LYS A 197 15.70 -14.56 8.58
CA LYS A 197 17.12 -14.58 8.19
C LYS A 197 17.38 -15.65 7.12
N THR A 198 18.07 -15.28 6.05
CA THR A 198 18.47 -16.13 4.94
C THR A 198 19.96 -15.95 4.62
N ASN A 199 20.56 -16.91 3.91
CA ASN A 199 21.96 -16.81 3.47
C ASN A 199 22.11 -16.20 2.06
N LYS A 200 21.00 -15.86 1.40
CA LYS A 200 20.96 -15.33 0.03
C LYS A 200 19.92 -14.23 -0.13
N PRO A 201 20.03 -13.37 -1.15
CA PRO A 201 19.04 -12.33 -1.42
C PRO A 201 17.64 -12.91 -1.61
N TYR A 202 16.62 -12.21 -1.10
CA TYR A 202 15.26 -12.74 -1.01
C TYR A 202 14.26 -11.93 -1.85
N SER A 203 14.54 -10.68 -2.21
CA SER A 203 13.54 -9.72 -2.72
C SER A 203 13.20 -9.91 -4.21
N GLN A 204 12.86 -11.13 -4.64
CA GLN A 204 12.66 -11.43 -6.05
C GLN A 204 11.50 -10.65 -6.66
N PHE A 205 10.40 -10.51 -5.93
CA PHE A 205 9.24 -9.75 -6.37
C PHE A 205 9.56 -8.25 -6.51
N ILE A 206 10.16 -7.64 -5.50
CA ILE A 206 10.57 -6.21 -5.56
C ILE A 206 11.66 -5.99 -6.62
N ARG A 207 12.64 -6.88 -6.71
CA ARG A 207 13.71 -6.83 -7.72
C ARG A 207 13.13 -6.87 -9.13
N GLY A 208 12.16 -7.76 -9.36
CA GLY A 208 11.38 -7.83 -10.58
C GLY A 208 10.67 -6.50 -10.86
N ALA A 209 9.92 -5.98 -9.89
CA ALA A 209 9.16 -4.74 -10.03
C ALA A 209 10.03 -3.54 -10.41
N LEU A 210 11.20 -3.39 -9.79
CA LEU A 210 12.15 -2.33 -10.17
C LEU A 210 12.67 -2.54 -11.59
N ALA A 211 13.09 -3.76 -11.96
CA ALA A 211 13.56 -4.07 -13.31
C ALA A 211 12.49 -3.76 -14.38
N GLY A 212 11.24 -4.15 -14.13
CA GLY A 212 10.12 -3.91 -15.03
C GLY A 212 9.78 -2.43 -15.16
N TRP A 213 9.76 -1.70 -14.04
CA TRP A 213 9.49 -0.27 -14.02
C TRP A 213 10.51 0.52 -14.86
N PHE A 214 11.81 0.25 -14.67
CA PHE A 214 12.86 0.88 -15.48
C PHE A 214 12.87 0.42 -16.93
N SER A 215 12.45 -0.82 -17.21
CA SER A 215 12.31 -1.31 -18.58
C SER A 215 11.22 -0.55 -19.35
N GLU A 216 10.08 -0.30 -18.72
CA GLU A 216 9.01 0.50 -19.31
C GLU A 216 9.47 1.96 -19.50
N MET A 217 10.21 2.53 -18.55
CA MET A 217 10.66 3.93 -18.63
C MET A 217 11.64 4.16 -19.78
N THR A 218 12.58 3.24 -19.94
CA THR A 218 13.67 3.37 -20.93
C THR A 218 13.30 2.81 -22.30
N GLY A 219 12.21 2.04 -22.39
CA GLY A 219 11.84 1.28 -23.59
C GLY A 219 12.79 0.11 -23.90
N LYS A 220 13.70 -0.24 -22.98
CA LYS A 220 14.72 -1.28 -23.15
C LYS A 220 14.46 -2.42 -22.17
N LYS A 221 14.97 -3.62 -22.48
CA LYS A 221 14.88 -4.76 -21.55
C LYS A 221 15.94 -4.59 -20.45
N CYS A 222 15.53 -4.19 -19.27
CA CYS A 222 16.38 -4.08 -18.10
C CYS A 222 16.25 -5.31 -17.19
N SER A 223 17.24 -5.48 -16.32
CA SER A 223 17.26 -6.48 -15.24
C SER A 223 17.72 -5.81 -13.96
N ALA A 224 17.50 -6.43 -12.81
CA ALA A 224 17.99 -5.92 -11.53
C ALA A 224 18.77 -6.99 -10.76
N GLU A 225 19.86 -6.58 -10.15
CA GLU A 225 20.67 -7.37 -9.22
C GLU A 225 20.50 -6.83 -7.80
N GLU A 226 20.26 -7.71 -6.82
CA GLU A 226 20.17 -7.34 -5.40
C GLU A 226 21.55 -7.53 -4.76
N THR A 227 22.27 -6.43 -4.52
CA THR A 227 23.65 -6.43 -3.99
C THR A 227 23.69 -6.52 -2.47
N LYS A 228 22.70 -5.90 -1.80
CA LYS A 228 22.46 -5.99 -0.34
C LYS A 228 21.03 -6.42 -0.07
N CYS A 229 20.80 -7.16 1.01
CA CYS A 229 19.47 -7.66 1.36
C CYS A 229 19.25 -7.70 2.88
N ILE A 230 18.12 -7.17 3.34
CA ILE A 230 17.72 -7.23 4.76
C ILE A 230 17.66 -8.68 5.25
N ALA A 231 17.15 -9.60 4.43
CA ALA A 231 17.08 -11.02 4.80
C ALA A 231 18.47 -11.65 5.01
N LYS A 232 19.52 -11.15 4.34
CA LYS A 232 20.92 -11.54 4.57
C LYS A 232 21.53 -10.94 5.84
N GLY A 233 20.87 -9.96 6.45
CA GLY A 233 21.38 -9.19 7.58
C GLY A 233 21.97 -7.83 7.21
N ASP A 234 21.89 -7.39 5.95
CA ASP A 234 22.24 -6.03 5.55
C ASP A 234 21.22 -5.01 6.11
N PRO A 235 21.58 -3.73 6.35
CA PRO A 235 20.66 -2.74 6.93
C PRO A 235 19.49 -2.34 6.01
N TYR A 236 19.63 -2.56 4.71
CA TYR A 236 18.62 -2.28 3.68
C TYR A 236 18.86 -3.19 2.47
N CYS A 237 17.87 -3.25 1.58
CA CYS A 237 18.06 -3.87 0.27
C CYS A 237 18.59 -2.85 -0.72
N GLU A 238 19.56 -3.23 -1.55
CA GLU A 238 20.13 -2.38 -2.60
C GLU A 238 20.03 -3.11 -3.93
N PHE A 239 19.50 -2.42 -4.94
CA PHE A 239 19.23 -2.96 -6.26
C PHE A 239 19.93 -2.14 -7.34
N HIS A 240 20.65 -2.85 -8.21
CA HIS A 240 21.35 -2.27 -9.36
C HIS A 240 20.63 -2.69 -10.62
N ILE A 241 20.00 -1.72 -11.30
CA ILE A 241 19.31 -1.92 -12.56
C ILE A 241 20.34 -1.81 -13.68
N LYS A 242 20.38 -2.81 -14.55
CA LYS A 242 21.35 -2.93 -15.67
C LYS A 242 20.69 -3.53 -16.91
N PRO A 243 21.28 -3.41 -18.11
CA PRO A 243 20.74 -4.07 -19.30
C PRO A 243 20.56 -5.58 -19.06
N ALA A 244 19.44 -6.14 -19.48
CA ALA A 244 19.25 -7.58 -19.40
C ALA A 244 20.21 -8.26 -20.37
N VAL A 245 20.93 -9.28 -19.88
CA VAL A 245 21.72 -10.14 -20.76
C VAL A 245 20.74 -10.95 -21.60
N LEU A 246 20.75 -10.76 -22.91
CA LEU A 246 20.04 -11.64 -23.84
C LEU A 246 20.72 -13.00 -23.76
N SER A 247 20.11 -13.97 -23.06
CA SER A 247 20.44 -15.36 -23.32
C SER A 247 20.01 -15.66 -24.76
N PRO A 248 20.88 -16.21 -25.62
CA PRO A 248 20.42 -16.70 -26.91
C PRO A 248 19.39 -17.80 -26.63
N THR A 249 18.12 -17.53 -26.92
CA THR A 249 17.08 -18.56 -26.91
C THR A 249 17.52 -19.63 -27.92
N PRO A 250 17.55 -20.92 -27.58
CA PRO A 250 17.61 -21.95 -28.61
C PRO A 250 16.34 -21.77 -29.45
N LEU A 251 16.51 -21.38 -30.70
CA LEU A 251 15.47 -21.54 -31.71
C LEU A 251 15.18 -23.05 -31.78
N THR A 252 14.06 -23.47 -31.20
CA THR A 252 13.39 -24.72 -31.59
C THR A 252 12.41 -24.41 -32.70
#